data_AF-A0A2I7ZJP4-F1
#
_entry.id   AF-A0A2I7ZJP4-F1
#
_cell.length_a   1.000
_cell.length_b   1.000
_cell.length_c   1.000
_cell.angle_alpha   90.00
_cell.angle_beta   90.00
_cell.angle_gamma   90.00
#
_symmetry.space_group_name_H-M   'P 1'
#
loop_
_entity.id
_entity.type
_entity.pdbx_description
1 polymer ?
#
loop_
_entity_poly.entity_id
_entity_poly.type
_entity_poly.pdbx_seq_one_letter_code
_entity_poly.pdbx_strand_id
1 'polypeptide(L)'
;MKGIFLLSVSLFEGQLHEAQKVAQSSGGLGADLSHFIMFEYKLPSSLEPILSKSDNDVLSAEQLRISIEARDHLDSIIDKLKKEYPRSRESYGLNRSSLMRDILKQFILKRQDLEKREVHHSSFSFEADKISFLQSVLPFKERDRTIEHFILNSYAPSETEPPESHKPKNMSQIRIKMDVRAFEKLDNIVDQFKGKGLTRADVMRHVVDQLIKELSTTDNVKAFTEQKLDEAVRNFRKVHGADTLQEKLTEYMTDGNK
;
A
#
# COMPACT_ATOMS: atom_id res chain seq x y z
N MET A 1 11.09 -14.76 2.89
CA MET A 1 11.62 -13.46 3.37
C MET A 1 11.21 -12.40 2.37
N LYS A 2 10.28 -11.48 2.72
CA LYS A 2 10.01 -10.30 1.88
C LYS A 2 11.16 -9.32 2.09
N GLY A 3 11.95 -9.09 1.05
CA GLY A 3 13.23 -8.39 1.14
C GLY A 3 13.07 -6.88 1.21
N ILE A 4 14.01 -6.22 1.88
CA ILE A 4 14.23 -4.79 1.76
C ILE A 4 15.15 -4.59 0.55
N PHE A 5 14.78 -3.69 -0.35
CA PHE A 5 15.59 -3.29 -1.49
C PHE A 5 16.26 -1.94 -1.21
N LEU A 6 17.53 -1.82 -1.59
CA LEU A 6 18.28 -0.57 -1.51
C LEU A 6 18.24 0.12 -2.88
N LEU A 7 17.40 1.13 -2.99
CA LEU A 7 17.21 1.91 -4.21
C LEU A 7 18.18 3.09 -4.23
N SER A 8 19.11 3.09 -5.19
CA SER A 8 19.98 4.24 -5.48
C SER A 8 19.29 5.19 -6.46
N VAL A 9 19.17 6.48 -6.08
CA VAL A 9 18.54 7.53 -6.89
C VAL A 9 19.26 8.86 -6.76
N SER A 10 19.01 9.76 -7.71
CA SER A 10 19.48 11.15 -7.65
C SER A 10 18.33 12.09 -7.30
N LEU A 11 18.41 12.68 -6.11
CA LEU A 11 17.38 13.55 -5.53
C LEU A 11 17.83 15.00 -5.50
N PHE A 12 16.89 15.93 -5.36
CA PHE A 12 17.24 17.32 -5.07
C PHE A 12 17.94 17.39 -3.70
N GLU A 13 18.93 18.27 -3.59
CA GLU A 13 19.62 18.50 -2.32
C GLU A 13 18.61 18.83 -1.21
N GLY A 14 18.77 18.21 -0.03
CA GLY A 14 17.86 18.37 1.11
C GLY A 14 16.54 17.60 1.03
N GLN A 15 16.11 17.13 -0.15
CA GLN A 15 14.81 16.46 -0.31
C GLN A 15 14.68 15.18 0.52
N LEU A 16 15.75 14.38 0.60
CA LEU A 16 15.77 13.20 1.46
C LEU A 16 15.61 13.58 2.94
N HIS A 17 16.31 14.63 3.36
CA HIS A 17 16.28 15.09 4.75
C HIS A 17 14.90 15.62 5.14
N GLU A 18 14.23 16.34 4.24
CA GLU A 18 12.84 16.77 4.43
C GLU A 18 11.89 15.58 4.53
N ALA A 19 12.02 14.60 3.65
CA ALA A 19 11.23 13.38 3.71
C ALA A 19 11.45 12.63 5.04
N GLN A 20 12.68 12.58 5.55
CA GLN A 20 12.98 11.98 6.85
C GLN A 20 12.31 12.71 8.02
N LYS A 21 12.17 14.04 7.96
CA LYS A 21 11.52 14.83 9.02
C LYS A 21 10.02 14.54 9.13
N VAL A 22 9.38 14.29 8.00
CA VAL A 22 7.93 14.05 7.93
C VAL A 22 7.56 12.57 7.97
N ALA A 23 8.56 11.67 7.99
CA ALA A 23 8.33 10.24 8.18
C ALA A 23 7.79 9.98 9.58
N GLN A 24 6.65 9.29 9.67
CA GLN A 24 5.92 9.13 10.93
C GLN A 24 6.04 7.73 11.51
N SER A 25 6.45 6.76 10.70
CA SER A 25 6.39 5.39 11.13
C SER A 25 7.58 4.95 11.97
N SER A 26 7.33 3.99 12.87
CA SER A 26 8.39 3.30 13.59
C SER A 26 9.29 2.43 12.71
N GLY A 27 8.92 2.23 11.43
CA GLY A 27 9.76 1.58 10.43
C GLY A 27 10.70 2.55 9.71
N GLY A 28 10.61 3.84 10.03
CA GLY A 28 11.32 4.93 9.38
C GLY A 28 10.77 5.25 7.98
N LEU A 29 11.39 6.25 7.35
CA LEU A 29 11.07 6.74 6.01
C LEU A 29 10.85 5.62 4.99
N GLY A 30 11.71 4.60 5.01
CA GLY A 30 11.70 3.56 3.99
C GLY A 30 10.38 2.81 3.84
N ALA A 31 9.76 2.53 4.98
CA ALA A 31 8.45 1.90 4.96
C ALA A 31 7.35 2.93 4.64
N ASP A 32 7.50 4.22 5.01
CA ASP A 32 6.46 5.23 4.72
C ASP A 32 6.41 5.50 3.22
N LEU A 33 7.58 5.54 2.59
CA LEU A 33 7.69 5.60 1.14
C LEU A 33 7.14 4.34 0.47
N SER A 34 7.41 3.15 1.03
CA SER A 34 6.87 1.91 0.47
C SER A 34 5.34 1.91 0.45
N HIS A 35 4.71 2.35 1.55
CA HIS A 35 3.26 2.55 1.62
C HIS A 35 2.79 3.56 0.57
N PHE A 36 3.43 4.73 0.57
CA PHE A 36 3.03 5.84 -0.26
C PHE A 36 3.10 5.50 -1.75
N ILE A 37 4.18 4.87 -2.20
CA ILE A 37 4.37 4.42 -3.59
C ILE A 37 3.25 3.47 -4.01
N MET A 38 2.85 2.55 -3.14
CA MET A 38 1.91 1.48 -3.48
C MET A 38 0.44 1.95 -3.49
N PHE A 39 0.07 2.88 -2.60
CA PHE A 39 -1.33 3.15 -2.30
C PHE A 39 -1.73 4.62 -2.42
N GLU A 40 -0.79 5.55 -2.20
CA GLU A 40 -1.13 6.96 -2.07
C GLU A 40 -0.64 7.82 -3.23
N TYR A 41 0.45 7.41 -3.90
CA TYR A 41 1.06 8.15 -4.98
C TYR A 41 0.10 8.24 -6.16
N LYS A 42 -0.09 9.47 -6.64
CA LYS A 42 -0.93 9.76 -7.80
C LYS A 42 -0.05 10.24 -8.94
N LEU A 43 -0.17 9.57 -10.08
CA LEU A 43 0.51 10.00 -11.28
C LEU A 43 -0.03 11.38 -11.69
N PRO A 44 0.83 12.37 -11.96
CA PRO A 44 0.38 13.64 -12.52
C PRO A 44 -0.22 13.43 -13.92
N SER A 45 -1.11 14.34 -14.33
CA SER A 45 -1.78 14.29 -15.63
C SER A 45 -0.86 14.52 -16.83
N SER A 46 0.38 14.93 -16.59
CA SER A 46 1.43 15.11 -17.60
C SER A 46 2.78 14.67 -17.03
N LEU A 47 3.78 14.46 -17.90
CA LEU A 47 5.14 14.12 -17.48
C LEU A 47 5.93 15.30 -16.91
N GLU A 48 5.46 16.54 -17.10
CA GLU A 48 6.19 17.76 -16.72
C GLU A 48 6.58 17.77 -15.24
N PRO A 49 5.71 17.46 -14.25
CA PRO A 49 6.10 17.48 -12.84
C PRO A 49 7.19 16.44 -12.51
N ILE A 50 7.15 15.27 -13.15
CA ILE A 50 8.14 14.18 -12.95
C ILE A 50 9.50 14.58 -13.55
N LEU A 51 9.48 15.24 -14.70
CA LEU A 51 10.68 15.59 -15.44
C LEU A 51 11.22 16.97 -15.08
N SER A 52 10.46 17.76 -14.33
CA SER A 52 10.85 19.11 -13.91
C SER A 52 12.18 19.05 -13.16
N LYS A 53 13.21 19.53 -13.84
CA LYS A 53 14.55 19.79 -13.32
C LYS A 53 15.10 21.00 -14.06
N SER A 54 15.57 21.99 -13.33
CA SER A 54 16.33 23.12 -13.88
C SER A 54 17.81 22.74 -14.03
N ASP A 55 18.52 23.40 -14.95
CA ASP A 55 19.98 23.22 -15.10
C ASP A 55 20.76 23.61 -13.83
N ASN A 56 20.16 24.45 -12.98
CA ASN A 56 20.75 24.90 -11.71
C ASN A 56 20.45 23.96 -10.55
N ASP A 57 19.64 22.91 -10.74
CA ASP A 57 19.27 22.01 -9.65
C ASP A 57 20.44 21.10 -9.27
N VAL A 58 20.90 21.25 -8.03
CA VAL A 58 21.92 20.39 -7.43
C VAL A 58 21.30 19.05 -7.07
N LEU A 59 21.88 17.97 -7.61
CA LEU A 59 21.45 16.60 -7.33
C LEU A 59 22.45 15.89 -6.42
N SER A 60 21.91 15.18 -5.43
CA SER A 60 22.66 14.31 -4.53
C SER A 60 22.34 12.84 -4.83
N ALA A 61 23.36 11.98 -4.79
CA ALA A 61 23.18 10.54 -4.93
C ALA A 61 22.79 9.96 -3.58
N GLU A 62 21.61 9.34 -3.51
CA GLU A 62 20.96 8.93 -2.28
C GLU A 62 20.55 7.47 -2.32
N GLN A 63 20.51 6.85 -1.13
CA GLN A 63 20.07 5.47 -0.96
C GLN A 63 18.79 5.38 -0.11
N LEU A 64 17.74 4.86 -0.72
CA LEU A 64 16.44 4.66 -0.10
C LEU A 64 16.19 3.18 0.15
N ARG A 65 15.80 2.83 1.37
CA ARG A 65 15.37 1.46 1.69
C ARG A 65 13.87 1.35 1.44
N ILE A 66 13.44 0.60 0.44
CA ILE A 66 12.01 0.37 0.15
C ILE A 66 11.72 -1.13 0.09
N SER A 67 10.45 -1.52 0.15
CA SER A 67 10.06 -2.92 -0.09
C SER A 67 10.33 -3.30 -1.54
N ILE A 68 10.55 -4.60 -1.79
CA ILE A 68 10.66 -5.14 -3.15
C ILE A 68 9.37 -4.84 -3.93
N GLU A 69 8.20 -4.99 -3.30
CA GLU A 69 6.92 -4.72 -3.94
C GLU A 69 6.79 -3.25 -4.38
N ALA A 70 7.21 -2.30 -3.54
CA ALA A 70 7.21 -0.88 -3.91
C ALA A 70 8.19 -0.59 -5.06
N ARG A 71 9.36 -1.25 -5.07
CA ARG A 71 10.32 -1.15 -6.18
C ARG A 71 9.72 -1.69 -7.47
N ASP A 72 9.06 -2.84 -7.43
CA ASP A 72 8.47 -3.47 -8.61
C ASP A 72 7.30 -2.64 -9.15
N HIS A 73 6.51 -2.04 -8.25
CA HIS A 73 5.45 -1.10 -8.63
C HIS A 73 6.02 0.18 -9.28
N LEU A 74 7.12 0.72 -8.74
CA LEU A 74 7.87 1.83 -9.34
C LEU A 74 8.31 1.52 -10.78
N ASP A 75 8.87 0.33 -11.00
CA ASP A 75 9.30 -0.12 -12.33
C ASP A 75 8.11 -0.26 -13.28
N SER A 76 7.00 -0.80 -12.79
CA SER A 76 5.74 -0.92 -13.55
C SER A 76 5.19 0.45 -13.97
N ILE A 77 5.23 1.45 -13.09
CA ILE A 77 4.84 2.83 -13.42
C ILE A 77 5.73 3.40 -14.53
N ILE A 78 7.06 3.23 -14.42
CA ILE A 78 8.00 3.71 -15.43
C ILE A 78 7.73 3.04 -16.79
N ASP A 79 7.53 1.72 -16.81
CA ASP A 79 7.27 0.98 -18.04
C ASP A 79 5.94 1.39 -18.68
N LYS A 80 4.90 1.63 -17.89
CA LYS A 80 3.61 2.17 -18.37
C LYS A 80 3.79 3.55 -19.00
N LEU A 81 4.42 4.47 -18.29
CA LEU A 81 4.68 5.82 -18.78
C LEU A 81 5.54 5.82 -20.07
N LYS A 82 6.56 4.97 -20.17
CA LYS A 82 7.36 4.83 -21.39
C LYS A 82 6.54 4.34 -22.59
N LYS A 83 5.55 3.47 -22.36
CA LYS A 83 4.65 2.99 -23.41
C LYS A 83 3.62 4.03 -23.83
N GLU A 84 3.13 4.82 -22.88
CA GLU A 84 2.13 5.89 -23.13
C GLU A 84 2.73 7.09 -23.85
N TYR A 85 4.02 7.39 -23.59
CA TYR A 85 4.75 8.51 -24.21
C TYR A 85 5.96 8.03 -25.06
N PRO A 86 5.75 7.19 -26.09
CA PRO A 86 6.83 6.42 -26.72
C PRO A 86 7.80 7.22 -27.60
N ARG A 87 7.65 8.55 -27.75
CA ARG A 87 8.46 9.39 -28.66
C ARG A 87 8.67 10.84 -28.21
N SER A 88 8.41 11.18 -26.95
CA SER A 88 8.75 12.53 -26.46
C SER A 88 10.27 12.62 -26.18
N ARG A 89 10.91 13.77 -26.49
CA ARG A 89 12.26 14.10 -25.97
C ARG A 89 12.31 13.96 -24.44
N GLU A 90 11.15 14.09 -23.81
CA GLU A 90 10.85 13.95 -22.38
C GLU A 90 10.95 12.51 -21.85
N SER A 91 10.74 11.47 -22.67
CA SER A 91 10.91 10.07 -22.23
C SER A 91 12.36 9.70 -21.89
N TYR A 92 13.34 10.47 -22.37
CA TYR A 92 14.77 10.27 -22.08
C TYR A 92 15.14 10.61 -20.62
N GLY A 93 14.36 11.49 -19.98
CA GLY A 93 14.54 11.87 -18.58
C GLY A 93 13.81 10.95 -17.59
N LEU A 94 12.88 10.11 -18.07
CA LEU A 94 12.05 9.26 -17.24
C LEU A 94 12.81 8.03 -16.73
N ASN A 95 13.16 8.07 -15.45
CA ASN A 95 13.83 7.00 -14.75
C ASN A 95 13.41 6.98 -13.26
N ARG A 96 13.95 6.03 -12.49
CA ARG A 96 13.65 5.93 -11.05
C ARG A 96 13.96 7.22 -10.31
N SER A 97 15.04 7.92 -10.65
CA SER A 97 15.39 9.18 -9.99
C SER A 97 14.37 10.27 -10.26
N SER A 98 13.94 10.47 -11.51
CA SER A 98 12.93 11.49 -11.84
C SER A 98 11.59 11.20 -11.16
N LEU A 99 11.13 9.94 -11.20
CA LEU A 99 9.90 9.53 -10.56
C LEU A 99 9.99 9.63 -9.03
N MET A 100 11.12 9.26 -8.42
CA MET A 100 11.32 9.40 -6.98
C MET A 100 11.38 10.85 -6.50
N ARG A 101 11.86 11.78 -7.31
CA ARG A 101 11.80 13.21 -6.96
C ARG A 101 10.35 13.70 -6.86
N ASP A 102 9.48 13.29 -7.79
CA ASP A 102 8.06 13.66 -7.72
C ASP A 102 7.34 12.94 -6.57
N ILE A 103 7.58 11.64 -6.40
CA ILE A 103 7.04 10.86 -5.27
C ILE A 103 7.40 11.51 -3.93
N LEU A 104 8.66 11.88 -3.74
CA LEU A 104 9.10 12.52 -2.49
C LEU A 104 8.51 13.91 -2.31
N LYS A 105 8.37 14.68 -3.38
CA LYS A 105 7.69 15.98 -3.34
C LYS A 105 6.24 15.81 -2.87
N GLN A 106 5.48 14.91 -3.48
CA GLN A 106 4.10 14.64 -3.06
C GLN A 106 4.03 14.07 -1.63
N PHE A 107 4.95 13.19 -1.26
CA PHE A 107 5.06 12.63 0.09
C PHE A 107 5.29 13.73 1.13
N ILE A 108 6.25 14.62 0.90
CA ILE A 108 6.58 15.72 1.81
C ILE A 108 5.36 16.64 1.98
N LEU A 109 4.78 17.10 0.88
CA LEU A 109 3.61 17.98 0.89
C LEU A 109 2.44 17.37 1.65
N LYS A 110 2.19 16.05 1.49
CA LYS A 110 1.09 15.37 2.18
C LYS A 110 1.36 15.16 3.68
N ARG A 111 2.61 15.21 4.12
CA ARG A 111 3.03 14.82 5.48
C ARG A 111 3.58 15.98 6.33
N GLN A 112 3.84 17.15 5.74
CA GLN A 112 4.47 18.31 6.40
C GLN A 112 3.71 18.81 7.64
N ASP A 113 2.38 18.70 7.66
CA ASP A 113 1.50 19.26 8.70
C ASP A 113 1.03 18.20 9.72
N LEU A 114 1.61 16.99 9.70
CA LEU A 114 1.15 15.92 10.57
C LEU A 114 1.93 15.88 11.88
N GLU A 115 1.20 15.92 13.01
CA GLU A 115 1.79 15.82 14.36
C GLU A 115 2.56 14.51 14.60
N LYS A 116 3.53 14.55 15.53
CA LYS A 116 4.35 13.40 15.92
C LYS A 116 3.48 12.24 16.43
N ARG A 117 3.79 11.05 15.90
CA ARG A 117 3.03 9.80 16.09
C ARG A 117 3.43 9.10 17.41
N GLU A 118 2.47 8.91 18.32
CA GLU A 118 2.64 7.98 19.46
C GLU A 118 2.09 6.61 19.05
N VAL A 119 2.89 5.54 19.17
CA VAL A 119 2.54 4.24 18.54
C VAL A 119 2.37 3.14 19.57
N HIS A 120 1.19 2.53 19.59
CA HIS A 120 0.84 1.41 20.45
C HIS A 120 0.65 0.12 19.64
N HIS A 121 0.57 -1.01 20.33
CA HIS A 121 0.28 -2.30 19.70
C HIS A 121 -0.89 -2.98 20.39
N SER A 122 -1.76 -3.61 19.61
CA SER A 122 -2.81 -4.47 20.12
C SER A 122 -2.95 -5.71 19.25
N SER A 123 -3.41 -6.79 19.85
CA SER A 123 -3.67 -8.03 19.15
C SER A 123 -5.15 -8.14 18.82
N PHE A 124 -5.45 -8.42 17.56
CA PHE A 124 -6.80 -8.55 17.05
C PHE A 124 -6.98 -9.89 16.35
N SER A 125 -8.19 -10.45 16.42
CA SER A 125 -8.53 -11.73 15.80
C SER A 125 -9.52 -11.51 14.66
N PHE A 126 -9.16 -12.01 13.48
CA PHE A 126 -9.94 -11.89 12.25
C PHE A 126 -10.13 -13.28 11.62
N GLU A 127 -11.03 -13.38 10.66
CA GLU A 127 -11.08 -14.53 9.77
C GLU A 127 -9.71 -14.76 9.09
N ALA A 128 -9.27 -16.02 9.02
CA ALA A 128 -7.95 -16.38 8.50
C ALA A 128 -7.75 -16.04 7.01
N ASP A 129 -8.82 -16.08 6.22
CA ASP A 129 -8.84 -15.71 4.80
C ASP A 129 -8.60 -14.20 4.59
N LYS A 130 -9.21 -13.34 5.41
CA LYS A 130 -9.00 -11.89 5.38
C LYS A 130 -7.54 -11.52 5.69
N ILE A 131 -6.94 -12.19 6.67
CA ILE A 131 -5.52 -11.99 6.99
C ILE A 131 -4.65 -12.46 5.82
N SER A 132 -4.97 -13.60 5.22
CA SER A 132 -4.24 -14.14 4.08
C SER A 132 -4.31 -13.20 2.87
N PHE A 133 -5.49 -12.63 2.61
CA PHE A 133 -5.69 -11.61 1.58
C PHE A 133 -4.85 -10.36 1.88
N LEU A 134 -4.97 -9.77 3.06
CA LEU A 134 -4.17 -8.60 3.43
C LEU A 134 -2.67 -8.86 3.32
N GLN A 135 -2.19 -10.07 3.64
CA GLN A 135 -0.77 -10.43 3.51
C GLN A 135 -0.31 -10.63 2.06
N SER A 136 -1.23 -10.99 1.15
CA SER A 136 -0.93 -11.18 -0.27
C SER A 136 -0.78 -9.83 -0.99
N VAL A 137 -1.62 -8.86 -0.62
CA VAL A 137 -1.63 -7.50 -1.20
C VAL A 137 -0.72 -6.53 -0.43
N LEU A 138 -0.60 -6.65 0.88
CA LEU A 138 0.18 -5.77 1.75
C LEU A 138 1.34 -6.54 2.42
N PRO A 139 2.60 -6.09 2.29
CA PRO A 139 3.67 -6.56 3.15
C PRO A 139 3.35 -6.30 4.63
N PHE A 140 3.88 -7.13 5.56
CA PHE A 140 3.53 -7.06 6.99
C PHE A 140 3.66 -5.65 7.60
N LYS A 141 4.74 -4.93 7.28
CA LYS A 141 4.97 -3.55 7.78
C LYS A 141 4.01 -2.52 7.16
N GLU A 142 3.54 -2.78 5.94
CA GLU A 142 2.61 -1.92 5.21
C GLU A 142 1.19 -2.13 5.69
N ARG A 143 0.82 -3.39 5.98
CA ARG A 143 -0.51 -3.76 6.46
C ARG A 143 -0.97 -2.89 7.63
N ASP A 144 -0.14 -2.77 8.66
CA ASP A 144 -0.50 -2.02 9.87
C ASP A 144 -0.76 -0.53 9.57
N ARG A 145 -0.06 0.03 8.57
CA ARG A 145 -0.24 1.43 8.16
C ARG A 145 -1.40 1.64 7.24
N THR A 146 -1.61 0.75 6.29
CA THR A 146 -2.79 0.80 5.45
C THR A 146 -4.03 0.78 6.33
N ILE A 147 -4.04 -0.09 7.33
CA ILE A 147 -5.11 -0.17 8.33
C ILE A 147 -5.22 1.12 9.15
N GLU A 148 -4.13 1.63 9.72
CA GLU A 148 -4.14 2.91 10.46
C GLU A 148 -4.65 4.08 9.61
N HIS A 149 -4.10 4.23 8.41
CA HIS A 149 -4.41 5.33 7.52
C HIS A 149 -5.89 5.28 7.12
N PHE A 150 -6.37 4.08 6.80
CA PHE A 150 -7.78 3.85 6.54
C PHE A 150 -8.64 4.21 7.76
N ILE A 151 -8.28 3.75 8.96
CA ILE A 151 -8.99 4.11 10.20
C ILE A 151 -9.08 5.63 10.34
N LEU A 152 -7.95 6.34 10.25
CA LEU A 152 -7.89 7.78 10.52
C LEU A 152 -8.62 8.60 9.45
N ASN A 153 -8.46 8.28 8.17
CA ASN A 153 -8.82 9.19 7.08
C ASN A 153 -10.07 8.77 6.31
N SER A 154 -10.28 7.46 6.12
CA SER A 154 -11.33 6.96 5.20
C SER A 154 -12.47 6.26 5.92
N TYR A 155 -12.18 5.63 7.06
CA TYR A 155 -13.15 4.81 7.76
C TYR A 155 -14.19 5.67 8.48
N ALA A 156 -15.43 5.50 8.04
CA ALA A 156 -16.64 5.96 8.70
C ALA A 156 -17.67 4.83 8.60
N PRO A 157 -18.11 4.23 9.71
CA PRO A 157 -19.20 3.26 9.68
C PRO A 157 -20.48 3.96 9.23
N SER A 158 -21.20 3.37 8.26
CA SER A 158 -22.50 3.89 7.86
C SER A 158 -23.61 3.36 8.78
N GLU A 159 -24.73 4.07 8.85
CA GLU A 159 -25.91 3.57 9.56
C GLU A 159 -26.49 2.31 8.90
N THR A 160 -26.27 2.15 7.58
CA THR A 160 -26.75 1.04 6.77
C THR A 160 -25.87 -0.20 6.82
N GLU A 161 -24.59 -0.05 7.18
CA GLU A 161 -23.62 -1.13 7.35
C GLU A 161 -22.80 -0.86 8.63
N PRO A 162 -23.42 -0.96 9.82
CA PRO A 162 -22.74 -0.72 11.08
C PRO A 162 -21.84 -1.91 11.46
N PRO A 163 -20.85 -1.72 12.33
CA PRO A 163 -20.09 -2.84 12.88
C PRO A 163 -21.02 -3.77 13.65
N GLU A 164 -20.84 -5.08 13.47
CA GLU A 164 -21.63 -6.11 14.13
C GLU A 164 -20.76 -7.00 15.02
N SER A 165 -21.29 -7.35 16.19
CA SER A 165 -20.67 -8.33 17.08
C SER A 165 -20.80 -9.72 16.47
N HIS A 166 -19.76 -10.17 15.78
CA HIS A 166 -19.65 -11.53 15.29
C HIS A 166 -18.29 -12.11 15.71
N LYS A 167 -18.30 -13.37 16.17
CA LYS A 167 -17.07 -14.13 16.38
C LYS A 167 -16.81 -15.01 15.15
N PRO A 168 -15.69 -14.82 14.44
CA PRO A 168 -15.34 -15.66 13.30
C PRO A 168 -15.19 -17.13 13.72
N LYS A 169 -15.64 -18.07 12.88
CA LYS A 169 -15.44 -19.51 13.15
C LYS A 169 -13.97 -19.93 13.03
N ASN A 170 -13.22 -19.32 12.10
CA ASN A 170 -11.81 -19.60 11.84
C ASN A 170 -10.94 -18.36 12.12
N MET A 171 -10.61 -18.15 13.39
CA MET A 171 -9.83 -16.98 13.80
C MET A 171 -8.32 -17.20 13.63
N SER A 172 -7.66 -16.19 13.07
CA SER A 172 -6.22 -16.00 13.19
C SER A 172 -5.95 -14.67 13.89
N GLN A 173 -4.98 -14.67 14.80
CA GLN A 173 -4.63 -13.50 15.59
C GLN A 173 -3.43 -12.79 14.96
N ILE A 174 -3.53 -11.47 14.81
CA ILE A 174 -2.42 -10.63 14.36
C ILE A 174 -2.20 -9.48 15.34
N ARG A 175 -0.93 -9.18 15.58
CA ARG A 175 -0.53 -7.95 16.28
C ARG A 175 -0.47 -6.82 15.26
N ILE A 176 -1.14 -5.71 15.57
CA ILE A 176 -1.18 -4.52 14.73
C ILE A 176 -0.60 -3.35 15.53
N LYS A 177 0.31 -2.61 14.90
CA LYS A 177 0.99 -1.45 15.46
C LYS A 177 0.49 -0.17 14.80
N MET A 178 -0.25 0.65 15.54
CA MET A 178 -0.83 1.90 15.03
C MET A 178 -0.73 3.07 16.02
N ASP A 179 -0.93 4.28 15.51
CA ASP A 179 -1.00 5.54 16.26
C ASP A 179 -2.12 5.46 17.32
N VAL A 180 -1.88 6.03 18.51
CA VAL A 180 -2.88 6.18 19.57
C VAL A 180 -4.17 6.77 19.04
N ARG A 181 -4.10 7.78 18.18
CA ARG A 181 -5.27 8.44 17.59
C ARG A 181 -6.14 7.47 16.78
N ALA A 182 -5.54 6.45 16.17
CA ALA A 182 -6.30 5.42 15.48
C ALA A 182 -7.05 4.54 16.49
N PHE A 183 -6.41 4.18 17.61
CA PHE A 183 -7.08 3.49 18.71
C PHE A 183 -8.21 4.32 19.33
N GLU A 184 -7.97 5.61 19.60
CA GLU A 184 -8.98 6.53 20.11
C GLU A 184 -10.16 6.67 19.16
N LYS A 185 -9.92 6.72 17.84
CA LYS A 185 -11.00 6.74 16.85
C LYS A 185 -11.83 5.44 16.89
N LEU A 186 -11.21 4.28 17.06
CA LEU A 186 -11.93 3.02 17.24
C LEU A 186 -12.77 3.03 18.52
N ASP A 187 -12.21 3.53 19.63
CA ASP A 187 -12.92 3.62 20.91
C ASP A 187 -14.11 4.56 20.85
N ASN A 188 -13.95 5.71 20.19
CA ASN A 188 -15.05 6.65 19.97
C ASN A 188 -16.19 6.01 19.16
N ILE A 189 -15.87 5.16 18.18
CA ILE A 189 -16.88 4.42 17.42
C ILE A 189 -17.56 3.38 18.32
N VAL A 190 -16.82 2.61 19.12
CA VAL A 190 -17.42 1.70 20.11
C VAL A 190 -18.40 2.45 21.01
N ASP A 191 -18.01 3.65 21.46
CA ASP A 191 -18.81 4.51 22.32
C ASP A 191 -20.10 5.01 21.65
N GLN A 192 -20.05 5.36 20.36
CA GLN A 192 -21.22 5.75 19.57
C GLN A 192 -22.26 4.62 19.45
N PHE A 193 -21.81 3.36 19.47
CA PHE A 193 -22.67 2.19 19.33
C PHE A 193 -22.84 1.41 20.66
N LYS A 194 -22.56 2.04 21.81
CA LYS A 194 -22.59 1.42 23.16
C LYS A 194 -23.83 0.57 23.47
N GLY A 195 -24.99 0.90 22.91
CA GLY A 195 -26.23 0.12 23.08
C GLY A 195 -26.22 -1.29 22.45
N LYS A 196 -25.23 -1.62 21.61
CA LYS A 196 -25.14 -2.89 20.87
C LYS A 196 -24.09 -3.87 21.43
N GLY A 197 -23.42 -3.54 22.53
CA GLY A 197 -22.41 -4.41 23.16
C GLY A 197 -21.16 -4.65 22.31
N LEU A 198 -20.83 -3.72 21.41
CA LEU A 198 -19.67 -3.83 20.53
C LEU A 198 -18.35 -3.68 21.31
N THR A 199 -17.34 -4.40 20.86
CA THR A 199 -15.96 -4.27 21.32
C THR A 199 -15.10 -3.61 20.26
N ARG A 200 -13.93 -3.10 20.67
CA ARG A 200 -12.90 -2.61 19.72
C ARG A 200 -12.54 -3.66 18.66
N ALA A 201 -12.56 -4.94 19.01
CA ALA A 201 -12.28 -6.02 18.07
C ALA A 201 -13.36 -6.15 16.99
N ASP A 202 -14.63 -5.90 17.32
CA ASP A 202 -15.73 -5.97 16.35
C ASP A 202 -15.64 -4.81 15.35
N VAL A 203 -15.40 -3.59 15.84
CA VAL A 203 -15.12 -2.43 14.99
C VAL A 203 -13.90 -2.68 14.11
N MET A 204 -12.84 -3.26 14.67
CA MET A 204 -11.64 -3.57 13.92
C MET A 204 -11.86 -4.60 12.79
N ARG A 205 -12.69 -5.63 13.00
CA ARG A 205 -13.06 -6.57 11.92
C ARG A 205 -13.77 -5.85 10.79
N HIS A 206 -14.73 -5.00 11.13
CA HIS A 206 -15.46 -4.21 10.15
C HIS A 206 -14.54 -3.22 9.39
N VAL A 207 -13.59 -2.59 10.08
CA VAL A 207 -12.53 -1.79 9.44
C VAL A 207 -11.78 -2.58 8.39
N VAL A 208 -11.34 -3.80 8.72
CA VAL A 208 -10.62 -4.66 7.78
C VAL A 208 -11.50 -5.04 6.59
N ASP A 209 -12.79 -5.31 6.80
CA ASP A 209 -13.73 -5.61 5.73
C ASP A 209 -13.89 -4.46 4.75
N GLN A 210 -14.11 -3.25 5.27
CA GLN A 210 -14.24 -2.06 4.45
C GLN A 210 -12.92 -1.71 3.74
N LEU A 211 -11.78 -1.90 4.41
CA LEU A 211 -10.48 -1.72 3.78
C LEU A 211 -10.28 -2.72 2.63
N ILE A 212 -10.63 -3.98 2.82
CA ILE A 212 -10.53 -5.00 1.75
C ILE A 212 -11.41 -4.60 0.56
N LYS A 213 -12.62 -4.10 0.80
CA LYS A 213 -13.49 -3.58 -0.27
C LYS A 213 -12.82 -2.41 -1.01
N GLU A 214 -12.29 -1.41 -0.30
CA GLU A 214 -11.61 -0.26 -0.92
C GLU A 214 -10.39 -0.70 -1.74
N LEU A 215 -9.53 -1.55 -1.17
CA LEU A 215 -8.36 -2.09 -1.87
C LEU A 215 -8.77 -2.88 -3.11
N SER A 216 -9.85 -3.66 -3.06
CA SER A 216 -10.33 -4.45 -4.20
C SER A 216 -10.85 -3.58 -5.35
N THR A 217 -11.22 -2.32 -5.09
CA THR A 217 -11.71 -1.39 -6.11
C THR A 217 -10.65 -0.46 -6.67
N THR A 218 -9.54 -0.27 -5.95
CA THR A 218 -8.47 0.67 -6.33
C THR A 218 -7.70 0.18 -7.56
N ASP A 219 -7.60 1.01 -8.61
CA ASP A 219 -6.94 0.66 -9.87
C ASP A 219 -5.48 0.22 -9.69
N ASN A 220 -4.75 0.83 -8.74
CA ASN A 220 -3.38 0.45 -8.42
C ASN A 220 -3.28 -0.96 -7.84
N VAL A 221 -4.21 -1.34 -6.96
CA VAL A 221 -4.25 -2.67 -6.36
C VAL A 221 -4.69 -3.70 -7.39
N LYS A 222 -5.72 -3.39 -8.19
CA LYS A 222 -6.14 -4.24 -9.32
C LYS A 222 -4.97 -4.53 -10.25
N ALA A 223 -4.31 -3.48 -10.75
CA ALA A 223 -3.16 -3.62 -11.64
C ALA A 223 -2.00 -4.39 -11.00
N PHE A 224 -1.74 -4.20 -9.71
CA PHE A 224 -0.72 -4.95 -8.97
C PHE A 224 -1.10 -6.43 -8.82
N THR A 225 -2.37 -6.73 -8.50
CA THR A 225 -2.85 -8.11 -8.37
C THR A 225 -2.87 -8.84 -9.70
N GLU A 226 -3.26 -8.16 -10.79
CA GLU A 226 -3.19 -8.67 -12.16
C GLU A 226 -1.74 -8.97 -12.55
N GLN A 227 -0.80 -8.05 -12.27
CA GLN A 227 0.62 -8.29 -12.52
C GLN A 227 1.15 -9.52 -11.77
N LYS A 228 0.80 -9.65 -10.47
CA LYS A 228 1.19 -10.82 -9.68
C LYS A 228 0.60 -12.12 -10.24
N LEU A 229 -0.64 -12.08 -10.70
CA LEU A 229 -1.28 -13.22 -11.35
C LEU A 229 -0.53 -13.59 -12.63
N ASP A 230 -0.25 -12.60 -13.49
CA ASP A 230 0.52 -12.78 -14.72
C ASP A 230 1.89 -13.42 -14.47
N GLU A 231 2.62 -12.92 -13.46
CA GLU A 231 3.92 -13.48 -13.07
C GLU A 231 3.79 -14.91 -12.56
N ALA A 232 2.80 -15.19 -11.71
CA ALA A 232 2.53 -16.53 -11.20
C ALA A 232 2.19 -17.51 -12.33
N VAL A 233 1.32 -17.11 -13.26
CA VAL A 233 0.92 -17.91 -14.43
C VAL A 233 2.11 -18.18 -15.34
N ARG A 234 2.93 -17.17 -15.63
CA ARG A 234 4.16 -17.33 -16.44
C ARG A 234 5.17 -18.27 -15.77
N ASN A 235 5.38 -18.11 -14.46
CA ASN A 235 6.29 -18.97 -13.71
C ASN A 235 5.78 -20.41 -13.66
N PHE A 236 4.49 -20.61 -13.39
CA PHE A 236 3.88 -21.95 -13.39
C PHE A 236 4.01 -22.61 -14.77
N ARG A 237 3.68 -21.90 -15.86
CA ARG A 237 3.86 -22.38 -17.23
C ARG A 237 5.30 -22.79 -17.51
N LYS A 238 6.27 -22.00 -17.04
CA LYS A 238 7.70 -22.27 -17.26
C LYS A 238 8.17 -23.55 -16.55
N VAL A 239 7.62 -23.85 -15.37
CA VAL A 239 8.03 -25.01 -14.55
C VAL A 239 7.25 -26.27 -14.93
N HIS A 240 5.94 -26.14 -15.15
CA HIS A 240 5.03 -27.28 -15.31
C HIS A 240 4.54 -27.50 -16.74
N GLY A 241 4.85 -26.59 -17.67
CA GLY A 241 4.36 -26.67 -19.05
C GLY A 241 2.98 -26.04 -19.25
N ALA A 242 2.61 -25.87 -20.52
CA ALA A 242 1.37 -25.20 -20.90
C ALA A 242 0.13 -26.06 -20.64
N ASP A 243 0.21 -27.37 -20.88
CA ASP A 243 -0.93 -28.28 -20.78
C ASP A 243 -1.42 -28.39 -19.33
N THR A 244 -0.51 -28.59 -18.37
CA THR A 244 -0.83 -28.64 -16.94
C THR A 244 -1.34 -27.30 -16.40
N LEU A 245 -0.86 -26.17 -16.94
CA LEU A 245 -1.42 -24.86 -16.61
C LEU A 245 -2.88 -24.76 -17.07
N GLN A 246 -3.17 -25.19 -18.29
CA GLN A 246 -4.52 -25.13 -18.86
C GLN A 246 -5.49 -26.01 -18.07
N GLU A 247 -5.09 -27.22 -17.68
CA GLU A 247 -5.86 -28.11 -16.82
C GLU A 247 -6.21 -27.43 -15.48
N LYS A 248 -5.21 -26.86 -14.78
CA LYS A 248 -5.47 -26.18 -13.50
C LYS A 248 -6.30 -24.92 -13.60
N LEU A 249 -6.10 -24.10 -14.63
CA LEU A 249 -6.96 -22.93 -14.85
C LEU A 249 -8.41 -23.36 -15.12
N THR A 250 -8.61 -24.47 -15.85
CA THR A 250 -9.94 -25.03 -16.12
C THR A 250 -10.59 -25.51 -14.83
N GLU A 251 -9.87 -26.24 -13.98
CA GLU A 251 -10.38 -26.67 -12.67
C GLU A 251 -10.85 -25.47 -11.82
N TYR A 252 -10.04 -24.41 -11.70
CA TYR A 252 -10.40 -23.22 -10.93
C TYR A 252 -11.64 -22.50 -11.48
N MET A 253 -11.84 -22.49 -12.80
CA MET A 253 -13.04 -21.91 -13.41
C MET A 253 -14.29 -22.77 -13.22
N THR A 254 -14.15 -24.09 -13.05
CA THR A 254 -15.28 -25.00 -12.78
C THR A 254 -15.65 -25.11 -11.31
N ASP A 255 -14.71 -24.94 -10.38
CA ASP A 255 -14.98 -25.03 -8.93
C ASP A 255 -15.66 -23.77 -8.35
N GLY A 256 -15.62 -22.64 -9.06
CA GLY A 256 -16.32 -21.41 -8.65
C GLY A 256 -17.84 -21.38 -8.91
N ASN A 257 -18.41 -22.46 -9.48
CA ASN A 257 -19.83 -22.59 -9.85
C ASN A 257 -20.61 -23.59 -8.96
N LYS A 258 -20.15 -23.86 -7.74
CA LYS A 258 -20.86 -24.68 -6.74
C LYS A 258 -21.17 -23.92 -5.48
#